data_AF-A0A8B2NPE2-F1
#
_entry.id   AF-A0A8B2NPE2-F1
#
_cell.length_a   1.000
_cell.length_b   1.000
_cell.length_c   1.000
_cell.angle_alpha   90.00
_cell.angle_beta   90.00
_cell.angle_gamma   90.00
#
_symmetry.space_group_name_H-M   'P 1'
#
loop_
_entity.id
_entity.type
_entity.pdbx_description
1 polymer ?
#
loop_
_entity_poly.entity_id
_entity_poly.type
_entity_poly.pdbx_seq_one_letter_code
_entity_poly.pdbx_strand_id
1 'polypeptide(L)'
;MAEAPSWFGEVERAAWDRFRAEIPWLTEADRVLVEVASTLRARLATDPAMSVNAIAQLRMCLSAMGATPADRSRVDIPQNDDDPLTCYFN
;
A
#
# COMPACT_ATOMS: atom_id res chain seq x y z
N MET A 1 10.47 0.55 -2.39
CA MET A 1 10.29 0.86 -0.96
C MET A 1 11.11 -0.09 -0.09
N ALA A 2 11.92 0.46 0.81
CA ALA A 2 12.78 -0.23 1.76
C ALA A 2 12.01 -0.92 2.89
N GLU A 3 12.74 -1.61 3.78
CA GLU A 3 12.18 -2.32 4.93
C GLU A 3 11.45 -1.39 5.92
N ALA A 4 10.54 -2.00 6.70
CA ALA A 4 9.79 -1.30 7.73
C ALA A 4 10.71 -0.69 8.79
N PRO A 5 10.34 0.45 9.40
CA PRO A 5 11.15 1.07 10.45
C PRO A 5 11.53 0.11 11.59
N SER A 6 12.70 0.33 12.18
CA SER A 6 13.20 -0.53 13.28
C SER A 6 12.35 -0.44 14.54
N TRP A 7 11.61 0.65 14.73
CA TRP A 7 10.73 0.87 15.88
C TRP A 7 9.32 0.27 15.73
N PHE A 8 8.99 -0.31 14.57
CA PHE A 8 7.70 -0.99 14.40
C PHE A 8 7.66 -2.31 15.18
N GLY A 9 6.57 -2.52 15.91
CA GLY A 9 6.20 -3.80 16.46
C GLY A 9 5.81 -4.81 15.37
N GLU A 10 5.46 -6.02 15.79
CA GLU A 10 5.13 -7.11 14.86
C GLU A 10 3.92 -6.77 13.97
N VAL A 11 2.87 -6.18 14.55
CA VAL A 11 1.62 -5.88 13.84
C VAL A 11 1.81 -4.72 12.84
N GLU A 12 2.54 -3.67 13.22
CA GLU A 12 2.87 -2.56 12.31
C GLU A 12 3.75 -3.03 11.16
N ARG A 13 4.71 -3.92 11.43
CA ARG A 13 5.59 -4.51 10.40
C ARG A 13 4.81 -5.38 9.42
N ALA A 14 3.89 -6.22 9.92
CA ALA A 14 2.99 -6.99 9.08
C ALA A 14 2.10 -6.07 8.21
N ALA A 15 1.60 -4.96 8.77
CA ALA A 15 0.83 -3.97 8.02
C ALA A 15 1.67 -3.27 6.94
N TRP A 16 2.93 -2.93 7.25
CA TRP A 16 3.88 -2.35 6.30
C TRP A 16 4.12 -3.27 5.10
N ASP A 17 4.49 -4.52 5.36
CA ASP A 17 4.78 -5.50 4.33
C ASP A 17 3.55 -5.74 3.45
N ARG A 18 2.37 -5.69 4.05
CA ARG A 18 1.11 -5.79 3.33
C ARG A 18 0.86 -4.59 2.41
N PHE A 19 1.12 -3.36 2.85
CA PHE A 19 1.03 -2.19 1.96
C PHE A 19 2.03 -2.25 0.80
N ARG A 20 3.26 -2.70 1.07
CA ARG A 20 4.28 -2.89 0.03
C ARG A 20 3.84 -3.92 -1.02
N ALA A 21 3.13 -4.97 -0.60
CA ALA A 21 2.62 -6.00 -1.50
C ALA A 21 1.34 -5.57 -2.23
N GLU A 22 0.43 -4.86 -1.56
CA GLU A 22 -0.88 -4.47 -2.10
C GLU A 22 -0.79 -3.25 -3.05
N ILE A 23 0.24 -2.41 -2.90
CA ILE A 23 0.40 -1.13 -3.61
C ILE A 23 1.82 -1.07 -4.22
N PRO A 24 2.07 -1.81 -5.33
CA PRO A 24 3.44 -2.04 -5.82
C PRO A 24 4.12 -0.81 -6.43
N TRP A 25 3.38 0.28 -6.71
CA TRP A 25 3.93 1.53 -7.25
C TRP A 25 4.51 2.47 -6.19
N LEU A 26 4.44 2.12 -4.89
CA LEU A 26 4.99 2.96 -3.82
C LEU A 26 6.51 3.06 -3.87
N THR A 27 6.99 4.28 -3.68
CA THR A 27 8.41 4.65 -3.72
C THR A 27 8.91 5.08 -2.34
N GLU A 28 10.20 5.43 -2.23
CA GLU A 28 10.73 6.01 -0.98
C GLU A 28 10.07 7.35 -0.62
N ALA A 29 9.53 8.09 -1.58
CA ALA A 29 8.84 9.34 -1.31
C ALA A 29 7.55 9.13 -0.50
N ASP A 30 6.92 7.96 -0.65
CA ASP A 30 5.67 7.60 0.02
C ASP A 30 5.90 7.06 1.45
N ARG A 31 7.16 6.83 1.83
CA ARG A 31 7.55 6.10 3.04
C ARG A 31 6.83 6.61 4.29
N VAL A 32 6.88 7.92 4.53
CA VAL A 32 6.26 8.55 5.72
C VAL A 32 4.75 8.31 5.76
N LEU A 33 4.09 8.35 4.60
CA LEU A 33 2.65 8.12 4.52
C LEU A 33 2.30 6.65 4.80
N VAL A 34 3.14 5.72 4.31
CA VAL A 34 3.01 4.28 4.60
C VAL A 34 3.26 4.00 6.09
N GLU A 35 4.16 4.73 6.75
CA GLU A 35 4.41 4.57 8.19
C GLU A 35 3.15 4.93 9.01
N VAL A 36 2.51 6.05 8.66
CA VAL A 36 1.24 6.47 9.27
C VAL A 36 0.13 5.45 8.99
N ALA A 37 -0.01 5.02 7.74
CA ALA A 37 -1.03 4.04 7.35
C ALA A 37 -0.83 2.69 8.05
N SER A 38 0.42 2.22 8.19
CA SER A 38 0.77 0.96 8.86
C SER A 38 0.42 1.00 10.34
N THR A 39 0.73 2.12 11.01
CA THR A 39 0.35 2.35 12.40
C THR A 39 -1.17 2.32 12.58
N LEU A 40 -1.90 3.01 11.69
CA LEU A 40 -3.37 3.05 11.75
C LEU A 40 -4.00 1.69 11.42
N ARG A 41 -3.42 0.92 10.49
CA ARG A 41 -3.90 -0.43 10.15
C ARG A 41 -3.64 -1.43 11.27
N ALA A 42 -2.49 -1.33 11.96
CA ALA A 42 -2.21 -2.12 13.14
C ALA A 42 -3.23 -1.84 14.25
N ARG A 43 -3.51 -0.55 14.51
CA ARG A 43 -4.56 -0.14 15.45
C ARG A 43 -5.94 -0.65 15.05
N LEU A 44 -6.30 -0.60 13.77
CA LEU A 44 -7.58 -1.13 13.30
C LEU A 44 -7.76 -2.62 13.65
N ALA A 45 -6.67 -3.38 13.68
CA ALA A 45 -6.70 -4.81 14.03
C ALA A 45 -6.70 -5.08 15.54
N THR A 46 -6.19 -4.17 16.37
CA THR A 46 -5.91 -4.42 17.79
C THR A 46 -6.68 -3.54 18.77
N ASP A 47 -7.16 -2.37 18.34
CA ASP A 47 -7.84 -1.37 19.16
C ASP A 47 -9.35 -1.38 18.86
N PRO A 48 -10.18 -2.11 19.63
CA PRO A 48 -11.63 -2.14 19.42
C PRO A 48 -12.32 -0.79 19.71
N ALA A 49 -11.61 0.15 20.35
CA ALA A 49 -12.10 1.50 20.65
C ALA A 49 -11.50 2.56 19.71
N MET A 50 -10.92 2.13 18.58
CA MET A 50 -10.33 3.03 17.59
C MET A 50 -11.36 4.08 17.14
N SER A 51 -10.98 5.35 17.22
CA SER A 51 -11.90 6.45 16.89
C SER A 51 -12.25 6.48 15.40
N VAL A 52 -13.48 6.92 15.10
CA VAL A 52 -13.94 7.12 13.71
C VAL A 52 -13.01 8.07 12.94
N ASN A 53 -12.43 9.06 13.61
CA ASN A 53 -11.46 9.98 12.99
C ASN A 53 -10.18 9.26 12.56
N ALA A 54 -9.69 8.30 13.36
CA ALA A 54 -8.51 7.52 12.99
C ALA A 54 -8.80 6.58 11.81
N ILE A 55 -10.00 5.99 11.75
CA ILE A 55 -10.45 5.18 10.61
C ILE A 55 -10.59 6.06 9.35
N ALA A 56 -11.15 7.27 9.49
CA ALA A 56 -11.25 8.23 8.40
C ALA A 56 -9.85 8.66 7.89
N GLN A 57 -8.90 8.89 8.80
CA GLN A 57 -7.50 9.18 8.45
C GLN A 57 -6.86 8.03 7.68
N LEU A 58 -7.07 6.78 8.11
CA LEU A 58 -6.58 5.61 7.38
C LEU A 58 -7.13 5.59 5.95
N ARG A 59 -8.44 5.84 5.79
CA ARG A 59 -9.06 5.94 4.46
C ARG A 59 -8.43 7.04 3.60
N MET A 60 -8.11 8.19 4.17
CA MET A 60 -7.44 9.29 3.45
C MET A 60 -6.02 8.92 3.03
N CYS A 61 -5.25 8.22 3.89
CA CYS A 61 -3.94 7.71 3.51
C CYS A 61 -4.03 6.74 2.31
N LEU A 62 -5.02 5.85 2.29
CA LEU A 62 -5.24 4.93 1.17
C LEU A 62 -5.55 5.68 -0.14
N SER A 63 -6.41 6.69 -0.10
CA SER A 63 -6.69 7.53 -1.27
C SER A 63 -5.45 8.28 -1.76
N ALA A 64 -4.65 8.84 -0.85
CA ALA A 64 -3.42 9.56 -1.23
C ALA A 64 -2.37 8.64 -1.87
N MET A 65 -2.35 7.35 -1.51
CA MET A 65 -1.48 6.33 -2.11
C MET A 65 -2.05 5.70 -3.39
N GLY A 66 -3.23 6.13 -3.85
CA GLY A 66 -3.90 5.52 -5.01
C GLY A 66 -4.41 4.10 -4.75
N ALA A 67 -4.61 3.71 -3.49
CA ALA A 67 -4.94 2.35 -3.09
C ALA A 67 -6.45 2.07 -3.01
N THR A 68 -7.29 2.94 -3.58
CA THR A 68 -8.74 2.71 -3.63
C THR A 68 -9.16 2.04 -4.94
N PRO A 69 -10.33 1.36 -5.00
CA PRO A 69 -10.83 0.78 -6.25
C PRO A 69 -10.97 1.79 -7.38
N ALA A 70 -11.32 3.05 -7.06
CA ALA A 70 -11.40 4.12 -8.05
C ALA A 70 -10.01 4.52 -8.57
N ASP A 71 -9.01 4.54 -7.70
CA ASP A 71 -7.64 4.89 -8.08
C ASP A 71 -6.97 3.77 -8.90
N ARG A 72 -7.28 2.50 -8.63
CA ARG A 72 -6.76 1.35 -9.39
C ARG A 72 -7.05 1.44 -10.89
N SER A 73 -8.13 2.11 -11.29
CA SER A 73 -8.46 2.35 -12.71
C SER A 73 -7.58 3.39 -13.40
N ARG A 74 -6.77 4.14 -12.64
CA ARG A 74 -5.89 5.22 -13.11
C ARG A 74 -4.41 4.88 -12.99
N VAL A 75 -4.08 3.73 -12.38
CA VAL A 75 -2.71 3.25 -12.28
C VAL A 75 -2.37 2.52 -13.56
N ASP A 76 -1.47 3.08 -14.37
CA ASP A 76 -0.81 2.34 -15.45
C ASP A 76 0.09 1.28 -14.82
N ILE A 77 -0.40 0.05 -14.80
CA ILE A 77 0.44 -1.11 -14.49
C ILE A 77 1.30 -1.34 -15.73
N PRO A 78 2.64 -1.29 -15.65
CA PRO A 78 3.49 -1.58 -16.79
C PRO A 78 3.10 -2.95 -17.36
N GLN A 79 2.57 -2.98 -18.57
CA GLN A 79 2.33 -4.24 -19.25
C GLN A 79 3.71 -4.82 -19.57
N ASN A 80 3.96 -6.04 -19.13
CA ASN A 80 5.13 -6.77 -19.58
C ASN A 80 4.88 -7.06 -21.06
N ASP A 81 5.62 -6.39 -21.95
CA ASP A 81 5.52 -6.50 -23.42
C ASP A 81 6.05 -7.85 -23.94
N ASP A 82 5.66 -8.96 -23.32
CA ASP A 82 5.79 -10.28 -23.93
C ASP A 82 4.65 -10.43 -24.94
N ASP A 83 4.76 -9.77 -26.10
CA ASP A 83 3.82 -9.90 -27.21
C ASP A 83 3.76 -11.38 -27.66
N PRO A 84 2.65 -12.09 -27.41
CA PRO A 84 2.51 -13.50 -27.78
C PRO A 84 2.45 -13.71 -29.30
N LEU A 85 2.44 -12.66 -30.12
CA LEU A 85 2.54 -12.73 -31.58
C LEU A 85 3.99 -12.90 -32.08
N THR A 86 4.99 -12.62 -31.23
CA THR A 86 6.42 -12.73 -31.61
C THR A 86 6.82 -14.17 -31.98
N CYS A 87 6.13 -15.19 -31.46
CA CYS A 87 6.41 -16.60 -31.75
C CYS A 87 5.80 -17.12 -33.07
N TYR A 88 5.03 -16.31 -33.80
CA TYR A 88 4.39 -16.72 -35.06
C TYR A 88 5.09 -16.19 -36.32
N PHE A 89 6.11 -15.34 -36.18
CA PHE A 89 6.80 -14.68 -37.31
C PHE A 89 8.27 -15.10 -37.50
N ASN A 90 8.68 -16.29 -37.03
CA ASN A 90 10.00 -16.88 -37.29
C ASN A 90 9.92 -18.21 -38.05
#